data_AF-A0A0F9DK91-F1
#
_entry.id   AF-A0A0F9DK91-F1
#
_cell.length_a   1.000
_cell.length_b   1.000
_cell.length_c   1.000
_cell.angle_alpha   90.00
_cell.angle_beta   90.00
_cell.angle_gamma   90.00
#
_symmetry.space_group_name_H-M   'P 1'
#
loop_
_entity.id
_entity.type
_entity.pdbx_description
1 polymer ?
#
loop_
_entity_poly.entity_id
_entity_poly.type
_entity_poly.pdbx_seq_one_letter_code
_entity_poly.pdbx_strand_id
1 'polypeptide(L)'
;MARITIVPDDFTVIVDGEARQISMASIDPAIHAVQWKNTAGEIEYNDGKRHKRITDISPFQDFIDRWTNAALPPPTLDDLKPAKNSEFVTEGVNRIAAQVPDWDSIETIKT
;
A
#
# COMPACT_ATOMS: atom_id res chain seq x y z
N MET A 1 -7.79 15.83 -2.19
CA MET A 1 -8.46 16.07 -0.89
C MET A 1 -8.01 14.93 0.00
N ALA A 2 -7.26 15.21 1.07
CA ALA A 2 -6.63 14.17 1.87
C ALA A 2 -7.62 13.49 2.83
N ARG A 3 -7.64 12.16 2.82
CA ARG A 3 -8.26 11.29 3.83
C ARG A 3 -7.14 10.60 4.59
N ILE A 4 -7.10 10.81 5.90
CA ILE A 4 -6.04 10.27 6.77
C ILE A 4 -6.68 9.43 7.87
N THR A 5 -6.06 8.29 8.19
CA THR A 5 -6.40 7.50 9.37
C THR A 5 -5.11 7.03 10.04
N ILE A 6 -4.97 7.30 11.34
CA ILE A 6 -3.84 6.87 12.16
C ILE A 6 -4.39 5.89 13.19
N VAL A 7 -3.86 4.67 13.23
CA VAL A 7 -4.26 3.61 14.16
C VAL A 7 -3.03 3.17 14.95
N PRO A 8 -2.82 3.70 16.17
CA PRO A 8 -1.61 3.45 16.95
C PRO A 8 -1.36 1.97 17.27
N ASP A 9 -2.40 1.25 17.69
CA ASP A 9 -2.30 -0.16 18.09
C ASP A 9 -1.89 -1.08 16.91
N ASP A 10 -2.21 -0.67 15.69
CA ASP A 10 -1.87 -1.38 14.45
C ASP A 10 -0.56 -0.89 13.81
N PHE A 11 0.14 0.07 14.43
CA PHE A 11 1.30 0.75 13.86
C PHE A 11 1.06 1.28 12.44
N THR A 12 -0.19 1.64 12.11
CA THR A 12 -0.61 1.91 10.74
C THR A 12 -1.07 3.35 10.53
N VAL A 13 -0.60 3.97 9.45
CA VAL A 13 -1.16 5.20 8.89
C VAL A 13 -1.69 4.92 7.49
N ILE A 14 -2.89 5.40 7.20
CA ILE A 14 -3.56 5.29 5.91
C ILE A 14 -3.71 6.70 5.37
N VAL A 15 -3.17 6.96 4.17
CA VAL A 15 -3.37 8.23 3.45
C VAL A 15 -3.99 7.92 2.10
N ASP A 16 -5.16 8.50 1.83
CA ASP A 16 -5.93 8.35 0.59
C ASP A 16 -6.17 6.88 0.17
N GLY A 17 -6.26 5.98 1.16
CA GLY A 17 -6.50 4.55 0.97
C GLY A 17 -5.23 3.69 0.98
N GLU A 18 -4.05 4.30 0.99
CA GLU A 18 -2.78 3.58 1.04
C GLU A 18 -2.28 3.46 2.49
N ALA A 19 -2.24 2.22 2.97
CA ALA A 19 -1.75 1.89 4.31
C ALA A 19 -0.23 1.66 4.32
N ARG A 20 0.47 2.24 5.29
CA ARG A 20 1.87 1.92 5.59
C ARG A 20 2.05 1.71 7.09
N GLN A 21 2.93 0.78 7.44
CA GLN A 21 3.37 0.59 8.82
C GLN A 21 4.49 1.58 9.16
N ILE A 22 4.35 2.28 10.28
CA ILE A 22 5.32 3.26 10.77
C ILE A 22 5.50 3.16 12.28
N SER A 23 6.58 3.75 12.80
CA SER A 23 6.74 3.94 14.24
C SER A 23 5.67 4.88 14.80
N MET A 24 5.03 4.48 15.89
CA MET A 24 4.07 5.28 16.66
C MET A 24 4.71 6.03 17.83
N ALA A 25 6.04 6.15 17.86
CA ALA A 25 6.73 6.91 18.89
C ALA A 25 6.17 8.34 19.01
N SER A 26 5.92 8.75 20.26
CA SER A 26 5.36 10.05 20.67
C SER A 26 3.85 10.23 20.49
N ILE A 27 3.11 9.20 20.07
CA ILE A 27 1.63 9.26 20.12
C ILE A 27 1.16 9.17 21.57
N ASP A 28 0.06 9.86 21.90
CA ASP A 28 -0.63 9.68 23.18
C ASP A 28 -1.21 8.25 23.22
N PRO A 29 -0.81 7.40 24.19
CA PRO A 29 -1.26 6.01 24.27
C PRO A 29 -2.77 5.87 24.54
N ALA A 30 -3.46 6.93 24.95
CA ALA A 30 -4.91 6.94 25.08
C ALA A 30 -5.64 7.05 23.74
N ILE A 31 -4.94 7.38 22.64
CA ILE A 31 -5.55 7.51 21.32
C ILE A 31 -5.73 6.13 20.69
N HIS A 32 -6.98 5.79 20.39
CA HIS A 32 -7.33 4.61 19.60
C HIS A 32 -7.19 4.86 18.11
N ALA A 33 -7.66 6.02 17.65
CA ALA A 33 -7.58 6.39 16.25
C ALA A 33 -7.63 7.90 16.06
N VAL A 34 -7.02 8.38 14.97
CA VAL A 34 -7.25 9.72 14.43
C VAL A 34 -7.79 9.57 13.03
N GLN A 35 -8.99 10.07 12.77
CA GLN A 35 -9.64 10.00 11.47
C GLN A 35 -9.85 11.41 10.95
N TRP A 36 -9.36 11.71 9.75
CA TRP A 36 -9.44 13.05 9.14
C TRP A 36 -9.95 12.97 7.71
N LYS A 37 -10.86 13.88 7.36
CA LYS A 37 -11.36 14.05 5.99
C LYS A 37 -11.55 15.53 5.67
N ASN A 38 -10.83 15.99 4.65
CA ASN A 38 -10.89 17.37 4.17
C ASN A 38 -10.46 18.39 5.24
N THR A 39 -11.40 18.91 6.02
CA THR A 39 -11.22 20.06 6.94
C THR A 39 -11.56 19.74 8.39
N ALA A 40 -11.99 18.51 8.67
CA ALA A 40 -12.33 18.09 10.02
C ALA A 40 -12.09 16.59 10.22
N GLY A 41 -12.02 16.21 11.49
CA GLY A 41 -11.81 14.83 11.89
C GLY A 41 -12.23 14.58 13.33
N GLU A 42 -11.84 13.42 13.82
CA GLU A 42 -12.09 12.96 15.19
C GLU A 42 -10.85 12.24 15.73
N ILE A 43 -10.59 12.45 17.02
CA ILE A 43 -9.71 11.61 17.83
C ILE A 43 -10.61 10.69 18.65
N GLU A 44 -10.46 9.39 18.46
CA GLU A 44 -11.09 8.35 19.24
C GLU A 44 -10.14 7.92 20.37
N TYR A 45 -10.65 7.75 21.58
CA TYR A 45 -9.85 7.37 22.74
C TYR A 45 -10.22 5.96 23.22
N ASN A 46 -9.23 5.18 23.65
CA ASN A 46 -9.42 3.82 24.20
C ASN A 46 -9.52 3.79 25.74
N ASP A 47 -9.45 4.94 26.41
CA ASP A 47 -9.43 5.07 27.87
C ASP A 47 -10.80 5.45 28.48
N GLY A 48 -11.85 5.44 27.67
CA GLY A 48 -13.21 5.83 28.07
C GLY A 48 -13.48 7.34 28.04
N LYS A 49 -12.49 8.17 27.66
CA LYS A 49 -12.76 9.58 27.33
C LYS A 49 -13.70 9.69 26.13
N ARG A 50 -14.52 10.74 26.12
CA ARG A 50 -15.32 11.09 24.95
C ARG A 50 -14.41 11.40 23.77
N HIS A 51 -14.80 10.96 22.59
CA HIS A 51 -14.12 11.29 21.35
C HIS A 51 -14.12 12.81 21.14
N LYS A 52 -13.07 13.30 20.48
CA LYS A 52 -12.83 14.73 20.30
C LYS A 52 -12.82 15.09 18.83
N ARG A 53 -13.75 15.94 18.42
CA ARG A 53 -13.71 16.57 17.10
C ARG A 53 -12.47 17.46 16.96
N ILE A 54 -11.80 17.38 15.82
CA ILE A 54 -10.67 18.23 15.45
C ILE A 54 -10.97 18.97 14.14
N THR A 55 -10.42 20.18 14.01
CA THR A 55 -10.45 21.00 12.78
C THR A 55 -9.05 21.39 12.32
N ASP A 56 -8.04 20.78 12.94
CA ASP A 56 -6.64 20.93 12.57
C ASP A 56 -5.95 19.57 12.73
N ILE A 57 -5.29 19.13 11.67
CA ILE A 57 -4.54 17.87 11.61
C ILE A 57 -3.04 18.08 11.87
N SER A 58 -2.58 19.34 11.93
CA SER A 58 -1.17 19.68 12.13
C SER A 58 -0.51 19.03 13.35
N PRO A 59 -1.21 18.74 14.48
CA PRO A 59 -0.61 18.03 15.60
C PRO A 59 -0.16 16.59 15.28
N PHE A 60 -0.60 16.04 14.16
CA PHE A 60 -0.28 14.68 13.72
C PHE A 60 0.63 14.64 12.48
N GLN A 61 1.23 15.77 12.10
CA GLN A 61 2.05 15.89 10.90
C GLN A 61 3.25 14.93 10.91
N ASP A 62 3.88 14.71 12.06
CA ASP A 62 5.00 13.77 12.19
C ASP A 62 4.66 12.35 11.70
N PHE A 63 3.42 11.89 11.89
CA PHE A 63 2.98 10.56 11.44
C PHE A 63 2.74 10.54 9.92
N ILE A 64 2.28 11.66 9.35
CA ILE A 64 2.11 11.83 7.90
C ILE A 64 3.48 11.89 7.22
N ASP A 65 4.46 12.55 7.84
CA ASP A 65 5.83 12.63 7.33
C ASP A 65 6.53 11.27 7.41
N ARG A 66 6.33 10.52 8.49
CA ARG A 66 6.80 9.13 8.60
C ARG A 66 6.16 8.24 7.55
N TRP A 67 4.85 8.36 7.32
CA TRP A 67 4.16 7.63 6.27
C TRP A 67 4.76 7.95 4.89
N THR A 68 5.00 9.23 4.59
CA THR A 68 5.57 9.70 3.33
C THR A 68 6.94 9.06 3.05
N ASN A 69 7.76 8.92 4.10
CA ASN A 69 9.10 8.34 4.02
C ASN A 69 9.16 6.81 4.17
N ALA A 70 8.05 6.16 4.55
CA ALA A 70 8.01 4.71 4.71
C ALA A 70 8.03 3.99 3.36
N ALA A 71 8.56 2.77 3.35
CA ALA A 71 8.48 1.92 2.17
C ALA A 71 7.01 1.58 1.86
N LEU A 72 6.72 1.39 0.57
CA LEU A 72 5.43 0.85 0.14
C LEU A 72 5.20 -0.53 0.77
N PRO A 73 3.95 -0.88 1.09
CA PRO A 73 3.64 -2.26 1.47
C PRO A 73 4.07 -3.22 0.34
N PRO A 74 4.44 -4.47 0.68
CA PRO A 74 4.70 -5.48 -0.34
C PRO A 74 3.50 -5.62 -1.28
N PRO A 75 3.72 -5.86 -2.59
CA PRO A 75 2.63 -6.08 -3.52
C PRO A 75 1.79 -7.28 -3.09
N THR A 76 0.48 -7.19 -3.31
CA THR A 76 -0.43 -8.30 -3.03
C THR A 76 -0.25 -9.44 -4.03
N LEU A 77 -0.79 -10.62 -3.73
CA LEU A 77 -0.80 -11.72 -4.70
C LEU A 77 -1.49 -11.34 -6.02
N ASP A 78 -2.53 -10.51 -5.96
CA ASP A 78 -3.23 -10.05 -7.15
C ASP A 78 -2.39 -9.07 -7.97
N ASP A 79 -1.56 -8.24 -7.32
CA ASP A 79 -0.58 -7.38 -8.00
C ASP A 79 0.55 -8.20 -8.65
N LEU A 80 0.95 -9.31 -8.02
CA LEU A 80 2.03 -10.17 -8.49
C LEU A 80 1.61 -11.08 -9.64
N LYS A 81 0.35 -11.51 -9.72
CA LYS A 81 -0.16 -12.40 -10.79
C LYS A 81 0.12 -11.88 -12.20
N PRO A 82 -0.27 -10.65 -12.59
CA PRO A 82 -0.01 -10.16 -13.95
C PRO A 82 1.48 -10.04 -14.24
N ALA A 83 2.28 -9.60 -13.26
CA ALA A 83 3.73 -9.49 -13.41
C ALA A 83 4.37 -10.86 -13.65
N LYS A 84 4.01 -11.87 -12.85
CA LYS A 84 4.54 -13.24 -12.99
C LYS A 84 4.05 -13.93 -14.25
N ASN A 85 2.81 -13.70 -14.68
CA ASN A 85 2.32 -14.24 -15.94
C ASN A 85 3.12 -13.69 -17.14
N SER A 86 3.39 -12.38 -17.16
CA SER A 86 4.19 -11.76 -18.24
C SER A 86 5.63 -12.30 -18.27
N GLU A 87 6.24 -12.46 -17.10
CA GLU A 87 7.59 -13.02 -16.96
C GLU A 87 7.64 -14.48 -17.46
N PHE A 88 6.69 -15.32 -17.02
CA PHE A 88 6.61 -16.73 -17.43
C PHE A 88 6.38 -16.90 -18.93
N VAL A 89 5.49 -16.09 -19.53
CA VAL A 89 5.27 -16.11 -20.99
C VAL A 89 6.55 -15.73 -21.74
N THR A 90 7.24 -14.69 -21.28
CA THR A 90 8.49 -14.22 -21.90
C THR A 90 9.59 -15.29 -21.84
N GLU A 91 9.77 -15.92 -20.68
CA GLU A 91 10.72 -17.03 -20.52
C GLU A 91 10.33 -18.21 -21.43
N GLY A 92 9.05 -18.60 -21.45
CA GLY A 92 8.55 -19.68 -22.30
C GLY A 92 8.82 -19.44 -23.79
N VAL A 93 8.49 -18.24 -24.29
CA VAL A 93 8.78 -17.85 -25.69
C VAL A 93 10.28 -17.91 -25.98
N ASN A 94 11.12 -17.36 -25.11
CA ASN A 94 12.58 -17.36 -25.31
C ASN A 94 13.16 -18.78 -25.31
N ARG A 95 12.65 -19.66 -24.44
CA ARG A 95 13.11 -21.06 -24.36
C ARG A 95 12.73 -21.85 -25.60
N ILE A 96 11.51 -21.70 -26.10
CA ILE A 96 11.12 -22.36 -27.35
C ILE A 96 11.92 -21.76 -28.51
N ALA A 97 12.15 -20.44 -28.52
CA ALA A 97 12.89 -19.80 -29.60
C ALA A 97 14.38 -20.16 -29.64
N ALA A 98 14.98 -20.45 -28.49
CA ALA A 98 16.33 -21.00 -28.45
C ALA A 98 16.42 -22.45 -28.94
N GLN A 99 15.32 -23.21 -28.90
CA GLN A 99 15.27 -24.61 -29.32
C GLN A 99 14.84 -24.79 -30.77
N VAL A 100 14.16 -23.81 -31.35
CA VAL A 100 13.70 -23.82 -32.75
C VAL A 100 14.39 -22.67 -33.50
N PRO A 101 15.51 -22.95 -34.22
CA PRO A 101 16.33 -21.91 -34.84
C PRO A 101 15.64 -21.13 -35.96
N ASP A 102 14.58 -21.69 -36.53
CA ASP A 102 13.85 -21.13 -37.67
C ASP A 102 12.35 -21.34 -37.47
N TRP A 103 11.70 -20.37 -36.84
CA TRP A 103 10.26 -20.39 -36.62
C TRP A 103 9.45 -20.31 -37.91
N ASP A 104 10.01 -19.72 -38.96
CA ASP A 104 9.35 -19.58 -40.26
C ASP A 104 9.25 -20.94 -40.97
N SER A 105 10.11 -21.91 -40.60
CA SER A 105 10.07 -23.28 -41.12
C SER A 105 8.99 -24.19 -40.50
N ILE A 106 8.35 -23.81 -39.39
CA ILE A 106 7.31 -24.65 -38.76
C ILE A 106 6.04 -24.70 -39.62
N GLU A 107 5.73 -23.64 -40.35
CA GLU A 107 4.62 -23.60 -41.32
C GLU A 107 4.84 -24.60 -42.47
N THR A 108 6.09 -24.88 -42.84
CA THR A 108 6.45 -25.88 -43.86
C THR A 108 6.38 -27.34 -43.41
N ILE A 109 6.23 -27.63 -42.11
CA ILE A 109 6.13 -29.01 -41.57
C ILE A 109 4.68 -29.52 -41.57
N LYS A 110 3.68 -28.65 -41.81
CA LYS A 110 2.25 -29.00 -41.80
C LYS A 110 1.74 -29.69 -43.08
N THR A 111 2.60 -29.99 -44.05
CA THR A 111 2.27 -30.77 -45.26
C THR A 111 2.32 -32.27 -45.02
#